data_AF-A0A0P9E1F4-F1
#
_entry.id   AF-A0A0P9E1F4-F1
#
_cell.length_a   1.000
_cell.length_b   1.000
_cell.length_c   1.000
_cell.angle_alpha   90.00
_cell.angle_beta   90.00
_cell.angle_gamma   90.00
#
_symmetry.space_group_name_H-M   'P 1'
#
loop_
_entity.id
_entity.type
_entity.pdbx_description
1 polymer ?
#
loop_
_entity_poly.entity_id
_entity_poly.type
_entity_poly.pdbx_seq_one_letter_code
_entity_poly.pdbx_strand_id
1 'polypeptide(L)'
;MTALFEKEKAYWSGKFEGEDHIACLPYDRVGSVLNGETSLGFGTGGFRTYFGSLPPDLSQRLMSITGGSPWAAFIVLLAGVKSLLHTYTGEENVVVAVPTVADANQGAPLINPLLLLKTNVNHQTAFKALLAQIKSSVSEAIEHQNFPFWNYIDQLHVPHDSKGVPVIHTVVAMKSLYTNDYKEHAAAELEFQFELDQGAVRLNVSYDAQRYQEETIVRFMNRLNRFFAAVLFQPELRLQDVDVLTEDEKAQIVGQFNASAADYPREQ
;
A
#
# COMPACT_ATOMS: atom_id res chain seq x y z
N MET A 1 13.42 31.92 -0.37
CA MET A 1 13.06 30.83 -1.30
C MET A 1 14.17 29.78 -1.42
N THR A 2 15.44 30.14 -1.65
CA THR A 2 16.55 29.18 -1.81
C THR A 2 16.77 28.26 -0.60
N ALA A 3 16.80 28.80 0.63
CA ALA A 3 17.05 28.01 1.84
C ALA A 3 15.92 27.01 2.18
N LEU A 4 14.67 27.33 1.83
CA LEU A 4 13.55 26.40 2.01
C LEU A 4 13.67 25.25 1.01
N PHE A 5 13.89 25.56 -0.27
CA PHE A 5 14.07 24.55 -1.32
C PHE A 5 15.26 23.60 -1.04
N GLU A 6 16.38 24.12 -0.54
CA GLU A 6 17.54 23.30 -0.15
C GLU A 6 17.21 22.38 1.04
N LYS A 7 16.48 22.88 2.05
CA LYS A 7 16.03 22.06 3.18
C LYS A 7 15.12 20.93 2.71
N GLU A 8 14.16 21.23 1.84
CA GLU A 8 13.26 20.24 1.27
C GLU A 8 14.02 19.18 0.46
N LYS A 9 14.92 19.62 -0.41
CA LYS A 9 15.75 18.74 -1.24
C LYS A 9 16.59 17.82 -0.35
N ALA A 10 17.20 18.35 0.71
CA ALA A 10 18.02 17.56 1.63
C ALA A 10 17.18 16.50 2.37
N TYR A 11 15.96 16.86 2.81
CA TYR A 11 15.04 15.90 3.43
C TYR A 11 14.72 14.74 2.49
N TRP A 12 14.22 15.02 1.28
CA TRP A 12 13.82 13.97 0.33
C TRP A 12 14.99 13.15 -0.20
N SER A 13 16.14 13.79 -0.45
CA SER A 13 17.35 13.08 -0.90
C SER A 13 17.95 12.18 0.18
N GLY A 14 17.71 12.47 1.47
CA GLY A 14 18.13 11.63 2.58
C GLY A 14 17.08 10.61 3.04
N LYS A 15 15.85 10.67 2.51
CA LYS A 15 14.75 9.79 2.93
C LYS A 15 14.85 8.39 2.30
N PHE A 16 15.33 8.34 1.06
CA PHE A 16 15.40 7.12 0.27
C PHE A 16 16.85 6.65 0.09
N GLU A 17 17.03 5.34 0.11
CA GLU A 17 18.27 4.63 -0.16
C GLU A 17 18.21 4.03 -1.57
N GLY A 18 19.37 3.70 -2.17
CA GLY A 18 19.41 3.26 -3.58
C GLY A 18 18.69 1.94 -3.89
N GLU A 19 18.37 1.14 -2.87
CA GLU A 19 17.61 -0.11 -3.00
C GLU A 19 16.11 0.07 -2.72
N ASP A 20 15.70 1.25 -2.23
CA ASP A 20 14.29 1.53 -1.98
C ASP A 20 13.53 1.60 -3.30
N HIS A 21 12.31 1.07 -3.28
CA HIS A 21 11.37 1.17 -4.38
C HIS A 21 9.95 1.23 -3.81
N ILE A 22 9.01 1.71 -4.61
CA ILE A 22 7.60 1.73 -4.18
C ILE A 22 7.11 0.29 -4.15
N ALA A 23 6.69 -0.18 -2.97
CA ALA A 23 6.33 -1.57 -2.75
C ALA A 23 5.15 -1.97 -3.65
N CYS A 24 5.20 -3.19 -4.17
CA CYS A 24 4.14 -3.79 -4.99
C CYS A 24 3.72 -5.14 -4.39
N LEU A 25 2.46 -5.53 -4.60
CA LEU A 25 2.03 -6.88 -4.27
C LEU A 25 2.44 -7.85 -5.40
N PRO A 26 2.65 -9.15 -5.10
CA PRO A 26 3.04 -10.13 -6.11
C PRO A 26 2.03 -10.19 -7.26
N TYR A 27 2.54 -10.12 -8.49
CA TYR A 27 1.73 -10.24 -9.70
C TYR A 27 1.34 -11.69 -9.98
N ASP A 28 0.13 -11.89 -10.50
CA ASP A 28 -0.29 -13.20 -11.02
C ASP A 28 0.31 -13.50 -12.38
N ARG A 29 0.61 -12.43 -13.14
CA ARG A 29 1.17 -12.53 -14.48
C ARG A 29 2.44 -11.69 -14.55
N VAL A 30 3.56 -12.34 -14.83
CA VAL A 30 4.81 -11.66 -15.17
C VAL A 30 4.67 -11.16 -16.61
N GLY A 31 4.88 -9.87 -16.84
CA GLY A 31 4.87 -9.31 -18.20
C GLY A 31 5.80 -10.09 -19.12
N SER A 32 5.35 -10.40 -20.34
CA SER A 32 6.15 -11.13 -21.33
C SER A 32 7.43 -10.36 -21.63
N VAL A 33 8.57 -10.83 -21.13
CA VAL A 33 9.90 -10.29 -21.44
C VAL A 33 10.24 -10.71 -22.88
N LEU A 34 9.93 -9.85 -23.85
CA LEU A 34 10.41 -10.01 -25.22
C LEU A 34 11.46 -8.91 -25.46
N ASN A 35 12.72 -9.32 -25.44
CA ASN A 35 13.91 -8.57 -25.85
C ASN A 35 14.34 -7.39 -24.95
N GLY A 36 14.89 -7.68 -23.76
CA GLY A 36 15.91 -6.84 -23.10
C GLY A 36 15.53 -5.42 -22.67
N GLU A 37 14.35 -4.95 -23.04
CA GLU A 37 13.73 -3.70 -22.63
C GLU A 37 12.40 -4.12 -22.00
N THR A 38 12.23 -3.82 -20.71
CA THR A 38 10.99 -4.06 -19.98
C THR A 38 9.90 -3.17 -20.57
N SER A 39 9.34 -3.57 -21.70
CA SER A 39 8.14 -2.94 -22.24
C SER A 39 7.01 -3.31 -21.29
N LEU A 40 6.70 -2.41 -20.34
CA LEU A 40 5.44 -2.43 -19.60
C LEU A 40 4.35 -2.10 -20.60
N GLY A 41 4.03 -3.08 -21.45
CA GLY A 41 2.94 -2.98 -22.39
C GLY A 41 1.64 -3.01 -21.60
N PHE A 42 1.11 -1.82 -21.27
CA PHE A 42 -0.28 -1.64 -20.89
C PHE A 42 -1.15 -1.97 -22.10
N GLY A 43 -1.36 -3.26 -22.34
CA GLY A 43 -2.28 -3.74 -23.37
C GLY A 43 -3.72 -3.45 -22.98
N THR A 44 -4.65 -3.84 -23.85
CA THR A 44 -6.10 -3.58 -23.78
C THR A 44 -6.85 -4.24 -22.61
N GLY A 45 -6.15 -4.85 -21.64
CA GLY A 45 -6.74 -5.34 -20.40
C GLY A 45 -6.93 -4.17 -19.43
N GLY A 46 -8.04 -3.45 -19.56
CA GLY A 46 -8.30 -2.23 -18.77
C GLY A 46 -8.29 -2.44 -17.24
N PHE A 47 -8.22 -1.33 -16.52
CA PHE A 47 -8.34 -1.29 -15.06
C PHE A 47 -9.68 -1.88 -14.59
N ARG A 48 -9.62 -2.63 -13.49
CA ARG A 48 -10.80 -3.16 -12.78
C ARG A 48 -10.82 -2.63 -11.37
N THR A 49 -12.01 -2.59 -10.77
CA THR A 49 -12.20 -2.17 -9.39
C THR A 49 -12.94 -3.27 -8.61
N TYR A 50 -12.30 -3.75 -7.55
CA TYR A 50 -12.95 -4.53 -6.51
C TYR A 50 -13.65 -3.58 -5.53
N PHE A 51 -14.90 -3.86 -5.19
CA PHE A 51 -15.67 -3.11 -4.21
C PHE A 51 -15.88 -3.96 -2.97
N GLY A 52 -15.47 -3.45 -1.81
CA GLY A 52 -15.60 -4.14 -0.54
C GLY A 52 -15.84 -3.19 0.63
N SER A 53 -15.97 -3.79 1.80
CA SER A 53 -16.06 -3.08 3.07
C SER A 53 -15.44 -3.92 4.16
N LEU A 54 -14.91 -3.26 5.20
CA LEU A 54 -14.56 -3.97 6.42
C LEU A 54 -15.83 -4.53 7.05
N PRO A 55 -15.78 -5.74 7.65
CA PRO A 55 -16.88 -6.27 8.43
C PRO A 55 -17.43 -5.24 9.44
N PRO A 56 -18.75 -5.25 9.72
CA PRO A 56 -19.38 -4.20 10.54
C PRO A 56 -18.76 -4.04 11.93
N ASP A 57 -18.36 -5.14 12.57
CA ASP A 57 -17.69 -5.15 13.87
C ASP A 57 -16.32 -4.47 13.81
N LEU A 58 -15.53 -4.72 12.75
CA LEU A 58 -14.24 -4.06 12.54
C LEU A 58 -14.42 -2.57 12.23
N SER A 59 -15.41 -2.22 11.41
CA SER A 59 -15.74 -0.84 11.10
C SER A 59 -16.10 -0.07 12.38
N GLN A 60 -17.01 -0.61 13.20
CA GLN A 60 -17.39 0.00 14.47
C GLN A 60 -16.21 0.11 15.44
N ARG A 61 -15.38 -0.94 15.53
CA ARG A 61 -14.19 -0.94 16.38
C ARG A 61 -13.21 0.14 15.93
N LEU A 62 -12.94 0.24 14.63
CA LEU A 62 -12.07 1.26 14.05
C LEU A 62 -12.60 2.67 14.34
N MET A 63 -13.90 2.91 14.15
CA MET A 63 -14.52 4.19 14.46
C MET A 63 -14.44 4.52 15.96
N SER A 64 -14.59 3.53 16.83
CA SER A 64 -14.49 3.70 18.27
C SER A 64 -13.08 4.07 18.72
N ILE A 65 -12.04 3.38 18.23
CA ILE A 65 -10.65 3.66 18.62
C ILE A 65 -10.13 4.98 18.04
N THR A 66 -10.68 5.41 16.90
CA THR A 66 -10.28 6.66 16.22
C THR A 66 -11.12 7.87 16.66
N GLY A 67 -12.18 7.67 17.44
CA GLY A 67 -13.15 8.72 17.76
C GLY A 67 -13.85 9.30 16.53
N GLY A 68 -13.92 8.52 15.44
CA GLY A 68 -14.45 8.94 14.14
C GLY A 68 -13.59 9.93 13.37
N SER A 69 -12.34 10.18 13.78
CA SER A 69 -11.40 11.03 13.04
C SER A 69 -10.98 10.35 11.73
N PRO A 70 -11.21 10.97 10.55
CA PRO A 70 -10.77 10.41 9.28
C PRO A 70 -9.26 10.21 9.22
N TRP A 71 -8.49 11.14 9.78
CA TRP A 71 -7.03 11.03 9.83
C TRP A 71 -6.55 9.86 10.68
N ALA A 72 -7.10 9.70 11.88
CA ALA A 72 -6.73 8.57 12.73
C ALA A 72 -7.12 7.24 12.09
N ALA A 73 -8.30 7.16 11.45
CA ALA A 73 -8.72 5.99 10.69
C ALA A 73 -7.77 5.69 9.53
N PHE A 74 -7.36 6.71 8.77
CA PHE A 74 -6.42 6.51 7.67
C PHE A 74 -5.07 5.98 8.13
N ILE A 75 -4.52 6.48 9.25
CA ILE A 75 -3.25 5.96 9.79
C ILE A 75 -3.36 4.46 10.10
N VAL A 76 -4.47 4.02 10.70
CA VAL A 76 -4.72 2.60 11.00
C VAL A 76 -4.88 1.78 9.71
N LEU A 77 -5.63 2.27 8.73
CA LEU A 77 -5.86 1.58 7.46
C LEU A 77 -4.57 1.47 6.64
N LEU A 78 -3.79 2.55 6.57
CA LEU A 78 -2.47 2.60 5.94
C LEU A 78 -1.49 1.62 6.60
N ALA A 79 -1.53 1.49 7.92
CA ALA A 79 -0.74 0.51 8.65
C ALA A 79 -1.09 -0.93 8.23
N GLY A 80 -2.38 -1.22 8.02
CA GLY A 80 -2.82 -2.51 7.50
C GLY A 80 -2.30 -2.80 6.11
N VAL A 81 -2.39 -1.84 5.18
CA VAL A 81 -1.86 -2.00 3.82
C VAL A 81 -0.35 -2.19 3.81
N LYS A 82 0.40 -1.38 4.58
CA LYS A 82 1.86 -1.53 4.72
C LYS A 82 2.25 -2.88 5.33
N SER A 83 1.49 -3.37 6.30
CA SER A 83 1.71 -4.70 6.91
C SER A 83 1.42 -5.83 5.92
N LEU A 84 0.38 -5.68 5.10
CA LEU A 84 0.07 -6.60 4.01
C LEU A 84 1.23 -6.65 2.99
N LEU A 85 1.72 -5.50 2.54
CA LEU A 85 2.88 -5.41 1.64
C LEU A 85 4.10 -6.12 2.23
N HIS A 86 4.49 -5.77 3.46
CA HIS A 86 5.59 -6.43 4.18
C HIS A 86 5.41 -7.95 4.26
N THR A 87 4.20 -8.44 4.54
CA THR A 87 3.92 -9.88 4.65
C THR A 87 4.18 -10.62 3.32
N TYR A 88 3.95 -9.96 2.19
CA TYR A 88 4.09 -10.57 0.87
C TYR A 88 5.46 -10.36 0.23
N THR A 89 6.12 -9.23 0.51
CA THR A 89 7.42 -8.89 -0.09
C THR A 89 8.60 -9.23 0.82
N GLY A 90 8.37 -9.31 2.12
CA GLY A 90 9.43 -9.42 3.13
C GLY A 90 10.26 -8.15 3.32
N GLU A 91 9.92 -7.07 2.60
CA GLU A 91 10.65 -5.80 2.71
C GLU A 91 10.37 -5.14 4.06
N GLU A 92 11.44 -4.75 4.76
CA GLU A 92 11.29 -3.98 5.99
C GLU A 92 11.00 -2.51 5.69
N ASN A 93 11.61 -1.93 4.66
CA ASN A 93 11.43 -0.53 4.29
C ASN A 93 10.28 -0.37 3.29
N VAL A 94 9.04 -0.44 3.76
CA VAL A 94 7.85 -0.36 2.89
C VAL A 94 7.58 1.09 2.48
N VAL A 95 7.78 1.40 1.21
CA VAL A 95 7.42 2.70 0.60
C VAL A 95 6.08 2.58 -0.12
N VAL A 96 5.15 3.49 0.17
CA VAL A 96 3.88 3.63 -0.57
C VAL A 96 3.62 5.08 -0.92
N ALA A 97 2.87 5.31 -1.99
CA ALA A 97 2.39 6.66 -2.32
C ALA A 97 1.05 6.95 -1.64
N VAL A 98 0.87 8.17 -1.19
CA VAL A 98 -0.41 8.73 -0.76
C VAL A 98 -0.66 10.01 -1.53
N PRO A 99 -1.89 10.33 -1.93
CA PRO A 99 -2.18 11.65 -2.49
C PRO A 99 -1.84 12.76 -1.50
N THR A 100 -1.53 13.94 -2.01
CA THR A 100 -1.27 15.10 -1.15
C THR A 100 -2.58 15.66 -0.59
N VAL A 101 -2.58 16.08 0.67
CA VAL A 101 -3.75 16.74 1.26
C VAL A 101 -3.92 18.10 0.59
N ALA A 102 -5.07 18.32 -0.04
CA ALA A 102 -5.40 19.65 -0.53
C ALA A 102 -5.66 20.58 0.66
N ASP A 103 -4.81 21.60 0.86
CA ASP A 103 -5.13 22.70 1.76
C ASP A 103 -6.16 23.61 1.07
N ALA A 104 -7.43 23.45 1.45
CA ALA A 104 -8.55 24.22 0.90
C ALA A 104 -8.37 25.75 1.05
N ASN A 105 -7.50 26.21 1.97
CA ASN A 105 -7.28 27.64 2.21
C ASN A 105 -6.17 28.26 1.36
N GLN A 106 -5.33 27.46 0.67
CA GLN A 106 -4.14 28.01 0.01
C GLN A 106 -4.36 28.43 -1.44
N GLY A 107 -5.42 27.99 -2.12
CA GLY A 107 -5.77 28.43 -3.49
C GLY A 107 -4.69 28.24 -4.57
N ALA A 108 -3.53 27.73 -4.20
CA ALA A 108 -2.40 27.46 -5.06
C ALA A 108 -2.49 26.02 -5.59
N PRO A 109 -2.13 25.80 -6.87
CA PRO A 109 -2.06 24.46 -7.42
C PRO A 109 -1.08 23.61 -6.60
N LEU A 110 -1.48 22.37 -6.31
CA LEU A 110 -0.64 21.40 -5.61
C LEU A 110 0.64 21.15 -6.42
N ILE A 111 1.81 21.44 -5.83
CA ILE A 111 3.12 21.18 -6.45
C ILE A 111 3.33 19.67 -6.59
N ASN A 112 2.92 18.92 -5.57
CA ASN A 112 3.02 17.46 -5.51
C ASN A 112 1.64 16.83 -5.57
N PRO A 113 1.34 16.03 -6.61
CA PRO A 113 0.11 15.23 -6.63
C PRO A 113 0.17 14.04 -5.65
N LEU A 114 1.36 13.51 -5.39
CA LEU A 114 1.61 12.38 -4.49
C LEU A 114 2.77 12.68 -3.52
N LEU A 115 2.69 12.10 -2.33
CA LEU A 115 3.76 12.01 -1.35
C LEU A 115 4.15 10.55 -1.13
N LEU A 116 5.45 10.30 -0.96
CA LEU A 116 5.95 8.96 -0.67
C LEU A 116 6.23 8.79 0.82
N LEU A 117 5.68 7.72 1.39
CA LEU A 117 5.82 7.39 2.81
C LEU A 117 6.65 6.12 2.95
N LYS A 118 7.91 6.26 3.38
CA LYS A 118 8.78 5.16 3.82
C LYS A 118 8.50 4.85 5.28
N THR A 119 8.27 3.58 5.61
CA THR A 119 8.07 3.13 6.99
C THR A 119 8.78 1.81 7.19
N ASN A 120 9.50 1.67 8.32
CA ASN A 120 10.13 0.41 8.67
C ASN A 120 9.10 -0.51 9.34
N VAL A 121 8.71 -1.55 8.63
CA VAL A 121 7.79 -2.60 9.07
C VAL A 121 8.63 -3.83 9.37
N ASN A 122 8.77 -4.17 10.64
CA ASN A 122 9.50 -5.36 11.08
C ASN A 122 8.53 -6.29 11.81
N HIS A 123 8.70 -7.60 11.64
CA HIS A 123 8.03 -8.67 12.37
C HIS A 123 7.90 -8.43 13.88
N GLN A 124 8.92 -7.87 14.53
CA GLN A 124 8.94 -7.61 15.98
C GLN A 124 8.24 -6.31 16.39
N THR A 125 7.90 -5.44 15.45
CA THR A 125 7.25 -4.15 15.72
C THR A 125 5.85 -4.39 16.26
N ALA A 126 5.51 -3.76 17.40
CA ALA A 126 4.14 -3.74 17.89
C ALA A 126 3.26 -2.85 17.00
N PHE A 127 2.00 -3.23 16.77
CA PHE A 127 1.11 -2.47 15.89
C PHE A 127 0.99 -0.99 16.31
N LYS A 128 0.90 -0.72 17.61
CA LYS A 128 0.91 0.65 18.15
C LYS A 128 2.16 1.45 17.81
N ALA A 129 3.34 0.81 17.80
CA ALA A 129 4.58 1.46 17.40
C ALA A 129 4.58 1.79 15.90
N LEU A 130 4.05 0.88 15.07
CA LEU A 130 3.85 1.13 13.64
C LEU A 130 2.93 2.33 13.40
N LEU A 131 1.82 2.46 14.13
CA LEU A 131 0.92 3.62 14.04
C LEU A 131 1.64 4.93 14.36
N ALA A 132 2.51 4.94 15.37
CA ALA A 132 3.30 6.11 15.73
C ALA A 132 4.31 6.50 14.64
N GLN A 133 5.00 5.51 14.04
CA GLN A 133 5.92 5.74 12.93
C GLN A 133 5.20 6.30 11.70
N ILE A 134 4.05 5.73 11.34
CA ILE A 134 3.25 6.20 10.20
C ILE A 134 2.77 7.63 10.45
N LYS A 135 2.28 7.94 11.65
CA LYS A 135 1.89 9.30 12.01
C LYS A 135 3.04 10.29 11.81
N SER A 136 4.25 9.97 12.31
CA SER A 136 5.44 10.81 12.11
C SER A 136 5.76 10.97 10.63
N SER A 137 5.81 9.87 9.88
CA SER A 137 6.14 9.90 8.45
C SER A 137 5.15 10.72 7.63
N VAL A 138 3.85 10.65 7.95
CA VAL A 138 2.82 11.47 7.28
C VAL A 138 3.03 12.95 7.60
N SER A 139 3.23 13.29 8.88
CA SER A 139 3.46 14.68 9.29
C SER A 139 4.72 15.26 8.64
N GLU A 140 5.83 14.54 8.66
CA GLU A 140 7.08 14.95 7.99
C GLU A 140 6.89 15.14 6.48
N ALA A 141 6.20 14.20 5.81
CA ALA A 141 5.96 14.30 4.37
C ALA A 141 5.08 15.52 4.01
N ILE A 142 4.10 15.85 4.85
CA ILE A 142 3.25 17.04 4.66
C ILE A 142 4.05 18.32 4.91
N GLU A 143 4.87 18.36 5.97
CA GLU A 143 5.77 19.50 6.22
C GLU A 143 6.71 19.77 5.04
N HIS A 144 7.09 18.69 4.34
CA HIS A 144 8.02 18.70 3.23
C HIS A 144 7.38 18.59 1.83
N GLN A 145 6.07 18.85 1.71
CA GLN A 145 5.31 18.62 0.48
C GLN A 145 5.58 19.59 -0.69
N ASN A 146 6.40 20.63 -0.47
CA ASN A 146 6.63 21.70 -1.46
C ASN A 146 7.78 21.42 -2.43
N PHE A 147 8.36 20.22 -2.39
CA PHE A 147 9.44 19.82 -3.28
C PHE A 147 8.96 18.85 -4.36
N PRO A 148 9.08 19.20 -5.65
CA PRO A 148 8.46 18.44 -6.74
C PRO A 148 8.76 16.94 -6.69
N PHE A 149 7.70 16.13 -6.71
CA PHE A 149 7.68 14.66 -6.69
C PHE A 149 8.69 14.08 -7.68
N TRP A 150 8.72 14.65 -8.89
CA TRP A 150 9.61 14.32 -9.99
C TRP A 150 11.10 14.34 -9.63
N ASN A 151 11.51 15.20 -8.69
CA ASN A 151 12.92 15.39 -8.37
C ASN A 151 13.50 14.31 -7.44
N TYR A 152 12.66 13.48 -6.81
CA TYR A 152 13.12 12.44 -5.90
C TYR A 152 12.67 11.03 -6.27
N ILE A 153 11.77 10.88 -7.23
CA ILE A 153 11.31 9.55 -7.68
C ILE A 153 12.33 8.82 -8.56
N ASP A 154 13.26 9.54 -9.18
CA ASP A 154 14.29 8.96 -10.06
C ASP A 154 15.15 7.92 -9.32
N GLN A 155 15.40 8.15 -8.02
CA GLN A 155 16.17 7.23 -7.17
C GLN A 155 15.42 5.93 -6.88
N LEU A 156 14.09 5.92 -7.03
CA LEU A 156 13.21 4.78 -6.80
C LEU A 156 12.92 3.99 -8.08
N HIS A 157 13.57 4.35 -9.20
CA HIS A 157 13.46 3.67 -10.50
C HIS A 157 12.01 3.49 -10.97
N VAL A 158 11.17 4.49 -10.74
CA VAL A 158 9.74 4.44 -11.08
C VAL A 158 9.56 4.31 -12.60
N PRO A 159 8.83 3.29 -13.08
CA PRO A 159 8.58 3.12 -14.49
C PRO A 159 7.64 4.19 -15.05
N HIS A 160 7.67 4.37 -16.37
CA HIS A 160 6.78 5.29 -17.09
C HIS A 160 5.96 4.53 -18.14
N ASP A 161 4.74 4.98 -18.41
CA ASP A 161 3.91 4.45 -19.48
C ASP A 161 4.34 4.98 -20.87
N SER A 162 3.63 4.55 -21.92
CA SER A 162 3.92 4.97 -23.30
C SER A 162 3.74 6.46 -23.58
N LYS A 163 3.12 7.20 -22.66
CA LYS A 163 2.93 8.66 -22.73
C LYS A 163 3.91 9.41 -21.82
N GLY A 164 4.81 8.71 -21.14
CA GLY A 164 5.76 9.30 -20.20
C GLY A 164 5.15 9.66 -18.84
N VAL A 165 4.00 9.09 -18.49
CA VAL A 165 3.37 9.27 -17.17
C VAL A 165 3.99 8.25 -16.21
N PRO A 166 4.42 8.63 -14.99
CA PRO A 166 4.95 7.68 -14.01
C PRO A 166 3.87 6.69 -13.59
N VAL A 167 4.29 5.45 -13.38
CA VAL A 167 3.42 4.36 -12.96
C VAL A 167 3.81 3.94 -11.55
N ILE A 168 2.95 4.26 -10.60
CA ILE A 168 3.15 4.02 -9.18
C ILE A 168 2.62 2.64 -8.82
N HIS A 169 3.46 1.80 -8.22
CA HIS A 169 3.07 0.44 -7.87
C HIS A 169 1.90 0.38 -6.89
N THR A 170 1.98 1.09 -5.76
CA THR A 170 0.92 1.12 -4.75
C THR A 170 0.60 2.54 -4.30
N VAL A 171 -0.67 2.92 -4.45
CA VAL A 171 -1.25 4.14 -3.90
C VAL A 171 -2.26 3.78 -2.81
N VAL A 172 -2.23 4.50 -1.69
CA VAL A 172 -3.21 4.37 -0.61
C VAL A 172 -3.86 5.72 -0.36
N ALA A 173 -5.18 5.78 -0.47
CA ALA A 173 -5.95 7.01 -0.41
C ALA A 173 -7.16 6.87 0.52
N MET A 174 -7.61 8.00 1.06
CA MET A 174 -8.89 8.14 1.74
C MET A 174 -9.67 9.30 1.14
N LYS A 175 -10.87 9.01 0.63
CA LYS A 175 -11.69 9.96 -0.13
C LYS A 175 -12.02 11.25 0.63
N SER A 176 -12.14 11.20 1.96
CA SER A 176 -12.43 12.38 2.78
C SER A 176 -11.21 13.25 3.09
N LEU A 177 -10.00 12.77 2.83
CA LEU A 177 -8.74 13.47 3.13
C LEU A 177 -8.03 14.03 1.89
N TYR A 178 -8.33 13.45 0.72
CA TYR A 178 -7.55 13.65 -0.48
C TYR A 178 -8.43 13.78 -1.73
N THR A 179 -7.92 14.51 -2.73
CA THR A 179 -8.51 14.57 -4.07
C THR A 179 -7.84 13.56 -5.00
N ASN A 180 -8.56 13.13 -6.05
CA ASN A 180 -8.02 12.21 -7.05
C ASN A 180 -7.23 12.94 -8.15
N ASP A 181 -6.85 14.20 -7.92
CA ASP A 181 -6.19 15.07 -8.90
C ASP A 181 -4.83 14.51 -9.34
N TYR A 182 -4.22 13.66 -8.50
CA TYR A 182 -2.99 12.97 -8.84
C TYR A 182 -3.09 12.13 -10.12
N LYS A 183 -4.29 11.67 -10.48
CA LYS A 183 -4.54 10.83 -11.66
C LYS A 183 -4.31 11.57 -12.98
N GLU A 184 -4.22 12.89 -12.95
CA GLU A 184 -3.81 13.69 -14.11
C GLU A 184 -2.29 13.64 -14.36
N HIS A 185 -1.53 13.28 -13.34
CA HIS A 185 -0.07 13.35 -13.33
C HIS A 185 0.60 11.99 -13.14
N ALA A 186 -0.07 11.00 -12.57
CA ALA A 186 0.48 9.67 -12.33
C ALA A 186 -0.57 8.58 -12.47
N ALA A 187 -0.15 7.42 -12.96
CA ALA A 187 -0.95 6.20 -12.95
C ALA A 187 -0.63 5.37 -11.70
N ALA A 188 -1.59 4.54 -11.26
CA ALA A 188 -1.38 3.59 -10.17
C ALA A 188 -1.67 2.17 -10.67
N GLU A 189 -0.75 1.22 -10.46
CA GLU A 189 -0.98 -0.19 -10.79
C GLU A 189 -1.95 -0.84 -9.81
N LEU A 190 -1.89 -0.42 -8.54
CA LEU A 190 -2.77 -0.83 -7.46
C LEU A 190 -3.09 0.38 -6.58
N GLU A 191 -4.38 0.70 -6.43
CA GLU A 191 -4.87 1.80 -5.60
C GLU A 191 -5.86 1.27 -4.55
N PHE A 192 -5.53 1.43 -3.28
CA PHE A 192 -6.44 1.21 -2.16
C PHE A 192 -7.14 2.54 -1.81
N GLN A 193 -8.43 2.66 -2.11
CA GLN A 193 -9.22 3.84 -1.79
C GLN A 193 -10.23 3.53 -0.68
N PHE A 194 -9.98 4.09 0.50
CA PHE A 194 -10.87 3.98 1.65
C PHE A 194 -11.89 5.12 1.71
N GLU A 195 -13.08 4.83 2.22
CA GLU A 195 -14.12 5.83 2.47
C GLU A 195 -14.84 5.50 3.78
N LEU A 196 -15.01 6.52 4.62
CA LEU A 196 -15.87 6.44 5.80
C LEU A 196 -17.27 6.89 5.40
N ASP A 197 -18.25 6.01 5.55
CA ASP A 197 -19.65 6.30 5.23
C ASP A 197 -20.55 5.84 6.37
N GLN A 198 -21.12 6.80 7.12
CA GLN A 198 -22.05 6.54 8.23
C GLN A 198 -21.57 5.48 9.24
N GLY A 199 -20.27 5.44 9.52
CA GLY A 199 -19.65 4.49 10.45
C GLY A 199 -19.24 3.14 9.84
N ALA A 200 -19.54 2.90 8.56
CA ALA A 200 -18.96 1.83 7.77
C ALA A 200 -17.65 2.28 7.12
N VAL A 201 -16.69 1.35 7.00
CA VAL A 201 -15.46 1.58 6.25
C VAL A 201 -15.50 0.82 4.94
N ARG A 202 -15.69 1.55 3.84
CA ARG A 202 -15.63 1.02 2.48
C ARG A 202 -14.19 1.00 1.98
N LEU A 203 -13.90 0.03 1.13
CA LEU A 203 -12.62 -0.12 0.44
C LEU A 203 -12.88 -0.46 -1.02
N ASN A 204 -12.43 0.42 -1.90
CA ASN A 204 -12.36 0.16 -3.33
C ASN A 204 -10.90 -0.09 -3.69
N VAL A 205 -10.62 -1.19 -4.38
CA VAL A 205 -9.29 -1.50 -4.88
C VAL A 205 -9.30 -1.47 -6.39
N SER A 206 -8.68 -0.45 -6.98
CA SER A 206 -8.48 -0.38 -8.43
C SER A 206 -7.14 -1.01 -8.78
N TYR A 207 -7.11 -1.88 -9.79
CA TYR A 207 -5.92 -2.63 -10.14
C TYR A 207 -5.78 -2.83 -11.65
N ASP A 208 -4.54 -2.97 -12.10
CA ASP A 208 -4.19 -3.37 -13.45
C ASP A 208 -4.53 -4.86 -13.66
N ALA A 209 -5.60 -5.11 -14.44
CA ALA A 209 -6.11 -6.46 -14.70
C ALA A 209 -5.19 -7.30 -15.60
N GLN A 210 -4.13 -6.71 -16.16
CA GLN A 210 -3.09 -7.46 -16.86
C GLN A 210 -2.18 -8.18 -15.87
N ARG A 211 -1.93 -7.58 -14.70
CA ARG A 211 -1.01 -8.08 -13.67
C ARG A 211 -1.71 -8.88 -12.59
N TYR A 212 -2.91 -8.47 -12.20
CA TYR A 212 -3.67 -9.08 -11.13
C TYR A 212 -4.96 -9.72 -11.63
N GLN A 213 -5.26 -10.89 -11.09
CA GLN A 213 -6.54 -11.57 -11.20
C GLN A 213 -7.46 -11.15 -10.04
N GLU A 214 -8.76 -11.18 -10.26
CA GLU A 214 -9.74 -10.75 -9.27
C GLU A 214 -9.68 -11.61 -8.00
N GLU A 215 -9.47 -12.92 -8.17
CA GLU A 215 -9.31 -13.89 -7.09
C GLU A 215 -8.12 -13.54 -6.18
N THR A 216 -7.06 -12.98 -6.76
CA THR A 216 -5.86 -12.57 -6.01
C THR A 216 -6.13 -11.32 -5.20
N ILE A 217 -6.83 -10.34 -5.76
CA ILE A 217 -7.28 -9.15 -5.02
C ILE A 217 -8.21 -9.57 -3.87
N VAL A 218 -9.14 -10.49 -4.09
CA VAL A 218 -10.02 -11.03 -3.04
C VAL A 218 -9.20 -11.68 -1.91
N ARG A 219 -8.16 -12.47 -2.23
CA ARG A 219 -7.26 -13.05 -1.21
C ARG A 219 -6.55 -11.97 -0.41
N PHE A 220 -6.01 -10.94 -1.06
CA PHE A 220 -5.40 -9.81 -0.37
C PHE A 220 -6.39 -9.10 0.58
N MET A 221 -7.64 -8.89 0.15
CA MET A 221 -8.65 -8.26 0.99
C MET A 221 -9.04 -9.12 2.19
N ASN A 222 -9.17 -10.44 2.01
CA ASN A 222 -9.46 -11.36 3.11
C ASN A 222 -8.35 -11.34 4.16
N ARG A 223 -7.09 -11.32 3.73
CA ARG A 223 -5.94 -11.19 4.62
C ARG A 223 -5.87 -9.85 5.33
N LEU A 224 -6.16 -8.77 4.62
CA LEU A 224 -6.23 -7.43 5.19
C LEU A 224 -7.31 -7.35 6.28
N ASN A 225 -8.49 -7.93 6.04
CA ASN A 225 -9.57 -8.01 7.03
C ASN A 225 -9.16 -8.85 8.25
N ARG A 226 -8.49 -10.00 8.06
CA ARG A 226 -7.95 -10.81 9.17
C ARG A 226 -6.92 -10.04 9.99
N PHE A 227 -6.03 -9.32 9.31
CA PHE A 227 -5.05 -8.48 9.98
C PHE A 227 -5.75 -7.45 10.88
N PHE A 228 -6.74 -6.71 10.34
CA PHE A 228 -7.53 -5.77 11.14
C PHE A 228 -8.30 -6.43 12.28
N ALA A 229 -8.85 -7.63 12.08
CA ALA A 229 -9.54 -8.38 13.14
C ALA A 229 -8.62 -8.70 14.32
N ALA A 230 -7.33 -8.92 14.10
CA ALA A 230 -6.36 -9.11 15.18
C ALA A 230 -5.98 -7.77 15.83
N VAL A 231 -5.46 -6.83 15.04
CA VAL A 231 -4.76 -5.65 15.59
C VAL A 231 -5.70 -4.59 16.17
N LEU A 232 -6.95 -4.50 15.69
CA LEU A 232 -7.93 -3.56 16.23
C LEU A 232 -8.37 -3.94 17.66
N PHE A 233 -8.33 -5.23 17.98
CA PHE A 233 -8.69 -5.75 19.30
C PHE A 233 -7.49 -5.89 20.23
N GLN A 234 -6.28 -6.07 19.68
CA GLN A 234 -5.03 -6.19 20.43
C GLN A 234 -3.92 -5.29 19.84
N PRO A 235 -3.95 -3.96 20.06
CA PRO A 235 -2.99 -3.04 19.43
C PRO A 235 -1.53 -3.20 19.89
N GLU A 236 -1.30 -3.89 21.01
CA GLU A 236 0.04 -4.18 21.54
C GLU A 236 0.65 -5.45 20.93
N LEU A 237 -0.10 -6.16 20.08
CA LEU A 237 0.36 -7.36 19.39
C LEU A 237 1.49 -7.00 18.40
N ARG A 238 2.48 -7.89 18.28
CA ARG A 238 3.55 -7.77 17.29
C ARG A 238 3.04 -8.25 15.93
N LEU A 239 3.57 -7.67 14.85
CA LEU A 239 3.14 -8.02 13.50
C LEU A 239 3.34 -9.51 13.17
N GLN A 240 4.41 -10.13 13.68
CA GLN A 240 4.66 -11.58 13.51
C GLN A 240 3.64 -12.49 14.19
N ASP A 241 2.99 -12.02 15.25
CA ASP A 241 2.06 -12.83 16.05
C ASP A 241 0.63 -12.74 15.47
N VAL A 242 0.43 -11.93 14.43
CA VAL A 242 -0.82 -11.88 13.66
C VAL A 242 -0.85 -13.07 12.70
N ASP A 243 -1.76 -13.99 12.93
CA ASP A 243 -2.01 -15.09 11.99
C ASP A 243 -2.74 -14.57 10.74
N VAL A 244 -1.97 -14.26 9.70
CA VAL A 244 -2.51 -13.67 8.45
C VAL A 244 -3.12 -14.72 7.51
N LEU A 245 -2.76 -16.01 7.64
CA LEU A 245 -3.20 -17.07 6.71
C LEU A 245 -4.63 -17.53 6.98
N THR A 246 -5.50 -17.49 5.97
CA THR A 246 -6.85 -18.07 6.10
C THR A 246 -6.78 -19.56 6.43
N GLU A 247 -7.80 -20.11 7.11
CA GLU A 247 -7.85 -21.56 7.35
C GLU A 247 -7.90 -22.33 6.02
N ASP A 248 -8.55 -21.76 5.00
CA ASP A 248 -8.54 -22.31 3.64
C ASP A 248 -7.14 -22.29 3.00
N GLU A 249 -6.37 -21.22 3.21
CA GLU A 249 -4.98 -21.12 2.75
C GLU A 249 -4.06 -22.11 3.47
N LYS A 250 -4.24 -22.27 4.79
CA LYS A 250 -3.53 -23.30 5.57
C LYS A 250 -3.88 -24.70 5.07
N ALA A 251 -5.17 -24.98 4.84
CA ALA A 251 -5.63 -26.24 4.28
C ALA A 251 -5.10 -26.49 2.87
N GLN A 252 -4.96 -25.47 2.04
CA GLN A 252 -4.38 -25.58 0.70
C GLN A 252 -2.87 -25.84 0.74
N ILE A 253 -2.14 -25.18 1.63
CA ILE A 253 -0.69 -25.40 1.82
C ILE A 253 -0.43 -26.82 2.34
N VAL A 254 -1.18 -27.26 3.35
CA VAL A 254 -1.03 -28.60 3.96
C VAL A 254 -1.54 -29.71 3.02
N GLY A 255 -2.64 -29.47 2.32
CA GLY A 255 -3.34 -30.49 1.53
C GLY A 255 -2.92 -30.60 0.07
N GLN A 256 -2.62 -29.49 -0.62
CA GLN A 256 -2.28 -29.50 -2.06
C GLN A 256 -0.78 -29.37 -2.30
N PHE A 257 -0.09 -28.46 -1.60
CA PHE A 257 1.33 -28.22 -1.82
C PHE A 257 2.24 -29.18 -1.02
N ASN A 258 1.78 -29.68 0.13
CA ASN A 258 2.51 -30.65 0.97
C ASN A 258 2.03 -32.10 0.82
N ALA A 259 1.27 -32.43 -0.22
CA ALA A 259 0.87 -33.81 -0.53
C ALA A 259 2.06 -34.63 -1.08
N SER A 260 3.09 -34.83 -0.26
CA SER A 260 4.29 -35.62 -0.57
C SER A 260 4.21 -37.08 -0.11
N ALA A 261 3.01 -37.54 0.29
CA ALA A 261 2.78 -38.94 0.65
C ALA A 261 2.93 -39.84 -0.59
N ALA A 262 4.11 -40.42 -0.74
CA ALA A 262 4.42 -41.44 -1.73
C ALA A 262 4.88 -42.70 -1.00
N ASP A 263 4.33 -43.86 -1.36
CA ASP A 263 4.83 -45.14 -0.88
C ASP A 263 6.20 -45.41 -1.51
N TYR A 264 7.25 -45.36 -0.70
CA TYR A 264 8.58 -45.75 -1.12
C TYR A 264 8.76 -47.27 -0.99
N PRO A 265 9.29 -47.95 -2.03
CA PRO A 265 9.67 -49.35 -1.91
C PRO A 265 10.69 -49.51 -0.79
N ARG A 266 10.37 -50.32 0.21
CA ARG A 266 11.36 -50.74 1.21
C ARG A 266 12.25 -51.78 0.53
N GLU A 267 13.50 -51.42 0.26
CA GLU A 267 14.51 -52.37 -0.20
C GLU A 267 14.58 -53.53 0.79
N GLN A 268 14.40 -54.76 0.27
CA GLN A 268 14.51 -56.01 1.02
C GLN A 268 15.97 -56.43 1.15
#